data_AF-A0A9D8KUE6-F1
#
_entry.id   AF-A0A9D8KUE6-F1
#
_cell.length_a   1.000
_cell.length_b   1.000
_cell.length_c   1.000
_cell.angle_alpha   90.00
_cell.angle_beta   90.00
_cell.angle_gamma   90.00
#
_symmetry.space_group_name_H-M   'P 1'
#
loop_
_entity.id
_entity.type
_entity.pdbx_description
1 polymer ?
#
loop_
_entity_poly.entity_id
_entity_poly.type
_entity_poly.pdbx_seq_one_letter_code
_entity_poly.pdbx_strand_id
1 'polypeptide(L)'
;MPTIADTLEHASLQMAAEALYDFDANVTPSQTPGEKALNIPLTVENLTTGNRHASKFPQLEAEKFATRWTVVEHLSNTTTGFSGTLFKEKGTDKLVLSFRSTEFVDDAARDNQATNKMEIAEGGWAMGQIADMDDWYASLKSSGKIPAGSSLTVTGYSLGGHLATAFNLLHPGEAGSTYTFNGAGVGKINAGQSLRDIVDRFNLQRKNTDGLQIVFTDGNMKLFYDGVRSRLNSGSRPTHADFVRLESTSTASPAEKLLLRQALANLSEVYDEVIRLATLTSGSTSPGEPTFPAPIPVVHIEATRLDYQLAVAIAQRDTQAYSKVREAWNIATDGRNTVSPPEPNVFDIFGATYPSVVSSSQLHYGAPTPVFVEDQPLYRGSVIKEVIRASLDAYGLKFLVDRYAHNDFGDTHSLVLLVDSLNLQNTLATLDPLVTTDTLNAILQAASNARSKSVAGDQGKAEGDVLENVLNSLSRMILGSAAPALPARLDGNTWADITDRNAFYKNLNALTGGKRFTDLIGKVTVTLPGADLGNAARTDFASLLTLLTLSPVALRATVGNATAVAETLRAQWDSEYNDWKADGDLTPQERADGRGNYTDRYLADRAAFLTRIVAANLANTGTGKDLRVD
;
A
#
# COMPACT_ATOMS: atom_id res chain seq x y z
N MET A 1 9.69 16.41 6.00
CA MET A 1 9.46 15.22 5.16
C MET A 1 10.22 14.05 5.79
N PRO A 2 9.63 12.85 5.83
CA PRO A 2 10.30 11.67 6.35
C PRO A 2 11.45 11.25 5.43
N THR A 3 12.46 10.57 5.97
CA THR A 3 13.51 9.96 5.14
C THR A 3 12.97 8.70 4.44
N ILE A 4 13.71 8.17 3.45
CA ILE A 4 13.38 6.88 2.82
C ILE A 4 13.38 5.75 3.86
N ALA A 5 14.35 5.77 4.79
CA ALA A 5 14.45 4.80 5.87
C ALA A 5 13.24 4.87 6.81
N ASP A 6 12.80 6.09 7.20
CA ASP A 6 11.60 6.27 8.01
C ASP A 6 10.37 5.74 7.27
N THR A 7 10.23 6.06 5.98
CA THR A 7 9.10 5.64 5.15
C THR A 7 9.05 4.10 5.04
N LEU A 8 10.19 3.46 4.78
CA LEU A 8 10.33 2.01 4.66
C LEU A 8 10.00 1.29 5.97
N GLU A 9 10.47 1.82 7.10
CA GLU A 9 10.19 1.24 8.42
C GLU A 9 8.69 1.20 8.70
N HIS A 10 8.00 2.33 8.50
CA HIS A 10 6.57 2.42 8.75
C HIS A 10 5.73 1.67 7.71
N ALA A 11 6.21 1.56 6.45
CA ALA A 11 5.58 0.70 5.44
C ALA A 11 5.69 -0.78 5.82
N SER A 12 6.83 -1.19 6.40
CA SER A 12 7.03 -2.56 6.89
C SER A 12 6.17 -2.86 8.12
N LEU A 13 6.06 -1.92 9.06
CA LEU A 13 5.11 -2.01 10.18
C LEU A 13 3.67 -2.15 9.69
N GLN A 14 3.29 -1.35 8.69
CA GLN A 14 1.97 -1.47 8.09
C GLN A 14 1.77 -2.84 7.41
N MET A 15 2.77 -3.36 6.69
CA MET A 15 2.74 -4.71 6.12
C MET A 15 2.51 -5.77 7.20
N ALA A 16 3.14 -5.61 8.37
CA ALA A 16 2.98 -6.52 9.50
C ALA A 16 1.60 -6.39 10.14
N ALA A 17 1.00 -5.20 10.11
CA ALA A 17 -0.35 -4.96 10.60
C ALA A 17 -1.41 -5.63 9.72
N GLU A 18 -1.16 -5.78 8.41
CA GLU A 18 -2.08 -6.48 7.51
C GLU A 18 -2.20 -7.99 7.80
N ALA A 19 -1.27 -8.58 8.56
CA ALA A 19 -1.32 -9.99 8.94
C ALA A 19 -2.51 -10.28 9.88
N LEU A 20 -3.05 -11.51 9.79
CA LEU A 20 -4.30 -11.89 10.48
C LEU A 20 -4.13 -12.36 11.93
N TYR A 21 -2.90 -12.55 12.42
CA TYR A 21 -2.56 -13.00 13.79
C TYR A 21 -3.55 -14.00 14.41
N ASP A 22 -3.41 -15.28 14.06
CA ASP A 22 -4.27 -16.40 14.51
C ASP A 22 -5.71 -16.41 13.94
N PHE A 23 -6.00 -15.56 12.95
CA PHE A 23 -7.17 -15.69 12.08
C PHE A 23 -6.81 -16.19 10.68
N ASP A 24 -7.63 -17.10 10.18
CA ASP A 24 -7.66 -17.49 8.78
C ASP A 24 -9.12 -17.69 8.39
N ALA A 25 -9.66 -16.82 7.55
CA ALA A 25 -11.04 -16.90 7.07
C ALA A 25 -11.41 -18.26 6.44
N ASN A 26 -10.45 -19.03 5.93
CA ASN A 26 -10.70 -20.33 5.29
C ASN A 26 -10.61 -21.52 6.25
N VAL A 27 -9.89 -21.35 7.37
CA VAL A 27 -9.62 -22.43 8.34
C VAL A 27 -10.33 -22.17 9.67
N THR A 28 -10.37 -20.92 10.12
CA THR A 28 -10.99 -20.45 11.35
C THR A 28 -11.93 -19.24 11.10
N PRO A 29 -13.01 -19.38 10.29
CA PRO A 29 -13.93 -18.28 9.97
C PRO A 29 -14.75 -17.76 11.17
N SER A 30 -14.60 -18.37 12.35
CA SER A 30 -15.39 -18.10 13.54
C SER A 30 -14.64 -17.28 14.59
N GLN A 31 -13.63 -16.48 14.19
CA GLN A 31 -12.99 -15.54 15.13
C GLN A 31 -14.06 -14.60 15.72
N THR A 32 -14.01 -14.41 17.04
CA THR A 32 -14.95 -13.54 17.72
C THR A 32 -14.63 -12.09 17.35
N PRO A 33 -15.60 -11.29 16.87
CA PRO A 33 -15.31 -9.91 16.50
C PRO A 33 -14.83 -9.07 17.68
N GLY A 34 -13.78 -8.28 17.47
CA GLY A 34 -13.21 -7.38 18.50
C GLY A 34 -12.51 -8.11 19.65
N GLU A 35 -12.08 -9.35 19.43
CA GLU A 35 -11.25 -10.10 20.36
C GLU A 35 -9.88 -9.42 20.48
N LYS A 36 -9.47 -9.16 21.72
CA LYS A 36 -8.16 -8.58 22.05
C LYS A 36 -7.20 -9.70 22.37
N ALA A 37 -6.19 -9.84 21.55
CA ALA A 37 -5.14 -10.81 21.78
C ALA A 37 -3.87 -10.08 22.24
N LEU A 38 -3.45 -10.41 23.47
CA LEU A 38 -2.39 -9.75 24.21
C LEU A 38 -1.07 -10.51 24.03
N ASN A 39 0.03 -9.78 23.78
CA ASN A 39 1.36 -10.37 23.65
C ASN A 39 1.40 -11.57 22.68
N ILE A 40 0.63 -11.52 21.58
CA ILE A 40 0.71 -12.55 20.55
C ILE A 40 2.17 -12.65 20.11
N PRO A 41 2.78 -13.85 20.09
CA PRO A 41 4.10 -14.01 19.53
C PRO A 41 4.11 -13.46 18.09
N LEU A 42 4.91 -12.42 17.85
CA LEU A 42 5.18 -11.95 16.50
C LEU A 42 6.10 -12.96 15.82
N THR A 43 5.53 -14.01 15.23
CA THR A 43 6.29 -15.08 14.60
C THR A 43 6.56 -14.79 13.12
N VAL A 44 7.60 -15.44 12.60
CA VAL A 44 7.88 -15.44 11.16
C VAL A 44 6.68 -15.99 10.38
N GLU A 45 6.02 -17.04 10.88
CA GLU A 45 4.86 -17.65 10.23
C GLU A 45 3.68 -16.67 10.09
N ASN A 46 3.40 -15.86 11.11
CA ASN A 46 2.35 -14.84 11.03
C ASN A 46 2.65 -13.84 9.90
N LEU A 47 3.92 -13.42 9.77
CA LEU A 47 4.35 -12.42 8.80
C LEU A 47 4.42 -12.98 7.36
N THR A 48 4.90 -14.21 7.19
CA THR A 48 5.01 -14.86 5.87
C THR A 48 3.67 -15.38 5.36
N THR A 49 2.76 -15.73 6.26
CA THR A 49 1.35 -15.99 5.91
C THR A 49 0.64 -14.67 5.58
N GLY A 50 0.92 -13.62 6.35
CA GLY A 50 0.35 -12.30 6.17
C GLY A 50 -1.18 -12.33 6.21
N ASN A 51 -1.81 -11.73 5.20
CA ASN A 51 -3.26 -11.81 4.99
C ASN A 51 -3.71 -12.99 4.12
N ARG A 52 -2.83 -13.96 3.83
CA ARG A 52 -3.02 -15.05 2.83
C ARG A 52 -3.22 -14.60 1.38
N HIS A 53 -3.15 -13.30 1.13
CA HIS A 53 -3.20 -12.70 -0.21
C HIS A 53 -1.83 -12.07 -0.53
N ALA A 54 -1.82 -10.85 -1.05
CA ALA A 54 -0.61 -10.15 -1.46
C ALA A 54 0.23 -9.61 -0.29
N SER A 55 -0.41 -9.10 0.77
CA SER A 55 0.26 -8.43 1.88
C SER A 55 0.90 -9.44 2.86
N LYS A 56 2.10 -9.88 2.52
CA LYS A 56 2.91 -10.80 3.32
C LYS A 56 4.40 -10.51 3.18
N PHE A 57 5.17 -10.93 4.16
CA PHE A 57 6.62 -10.77 4.17
C PHE A 57 7.32 -11.90 3.40
N PRO A 58 8.39 -11.59 2.67
CA PRO A 58 9.43 -12.56 2.33
C PRO A 58 10.13 -13.04 3.60
N GLN A 59 10.60 -14.29 3.58
CA GLN A 59 11.12 -15.01 4.74
C GLN A 59 12.19 -14.22 5.51
N LEU A 60 13.21 -13.70 4.81
CA LEU A 60 14.31 -12.96 5.45
C LEU A 60 13.85 -11.65 6.10
N GLU A 61 12.88 -10.97 5.49
CA GLU A 61 12.36 -9.72 6.05
C GLU A 61 11.46 -9.98 7.25
N ALA A 62 10.68 -11.07 7.24
CA ALA A 62 9.93 -11.52 8.41
C ALA A 62 10.87 -11.82 9.59
N GLU A 63 11.97 -12.53 9.35
CA GLU A 63 12.99 -12.84 10.36
C GLU A 63 13.57 -11.56 10.97
N LYS A 64 14.02 -10.61 10.13
CA LYS A 64 14.55 -9.31 10.58
C LYS A 64 13.50 -8.54 11.38
N PHE A 65 12.27 -8.45 10.88
CA PHE A 65 11.20 -7.70 11.53
C PHE A 65 10.86 -8.27 12.92
N ALA A 66 10.72 -9.60 13.02
CA ALA A 66 10.44 -10.28 14.28
C ALA A 66 11.57 -10.12 15.32
N THR A 67 12.81 -9.84 14.91
CA THR A 67 13.90 -9.55 15.86
C THR A 67 13.77 -8.17 16.52
N ARG A 68 13.13 -7.21 15.85
CA ARG A 68 13.08 -5.80 16.27
C ARG A 68 11.77 -5.41 16.94
N TRP A 69 10.65 -5.98 16.53
CA TRP A 69 9.32 -5.57 16.99
C TRP A 69 8.63 -6.64 17.84
N THR A 70 7.64 -6.23 18.61
CA THR A 70 6.69 -7.10 19.29
C THR A 70 5.28 -6.53 19.19
N VAL A 71 4.27 -7.40 19.27
CA VAL A 71 2.87 -7.01 19.35
C VAL A 71 2.51 -6.79 20.82
N VAL A 72 2.08 -5.58 21.16
CA VAL A 72 1.55 -5.25 22.49
C VAL A 72 0.11 -5.73 22.61
N GLU A 73 -0.71 -5.40 21.62
CA GLU A 73 -2.09 -5.86 21.49
C GLU A 73 -2.49 -5.85 20.02
N HIS A 74 -3.18 -6.90 19.60
CA HIS A 74 -3.89 -6.95 18.33
C HIS A 74 -5.39 -7.03 18.62
N LEU A 75 -6.17 -6.26 17.86
CA LEU A 75 -7.63 -6.31 17.87
C LEU A 75 -8.10 -6.97 16.58
N SER A 76 -8.79 -8.11 16.69
CA SER A 76 -9.45 -8.73 15.54
C SER A 76 -10.54 -7.85 14.95
N ASN A 77 -10.97 -8.14 13.73
CA ASN A 77 -12.05 -7.41 13.07
C ASN A 77 -13.27 -7.26 13.97
N THR A 78 -13.64 -6.03 14.29
CA THR A 78 -14.88 -5.74 15.02
C THR A 78 -16.10 -5.97 14.14
N THR A 79 -17.30 -5.76 14.69
CA THR A 79 -18.54 -5.89 13.91
C THR A 79 -18.71 -4.81 12.82
N THR A 80 -17.86 -3.78 12.80
CA THR A 80 -17.80 -2.76 11.73
C THR A 80 -16.68 -3.03 10.70
N GLY A 81 -15.85 -4.04 10.94
CA GLY A 81 -14.69 -4.40 10.11
C GLY A 81 -13.38 -3.76 10.59
N PHE A 82 -13.42 -2.90 11.62
CA PHE A 82 -12.20 -2.28 12.16
C PHE A 82 -11.25 -3.33 12.75
N SER A 83 -9.96 -3.23 12.44
CA SER A 83 -8.91 -4.00 13.09
C SER A 83 -7.61 -3.17 13.15
N GLY A 84 -6.79 -3.44 14.14
CA GLY A 84 -5.52 -2.76 14.31
C GLY A 84 -4.55 -3.52 15.20
N THR A 85 -3.29 -3.12 15.11
CA THR A 85 -2.21 -3.69 15.92
C THR A 85 -1.37 -2.58 16.54
N LEU A 86 -1.11 -2.67 17.84
CA LEU A 86 -0.15 -1.83 18.55
C LEU A 86 1.19 -2.58 18.64
N PHE A 87 2.22 -2.04 17.99
CA PHE A 87 3.58 -2.56 18.04
C PHE A 87 4.43 -1.77 19.03
N LYS A 88 5.39 -2.46 19.64
CA LYS A 88 6.48 -1.85 20.41
C LYS A 88 7.83 -2.32 19.87
N GLU A 89 8.76 -1.39 19.70
CA GLU A 89 10.13 -1.73 19.37
C GLU A 89 10.83 -2.32 20.60
N LYS A 90 11.55 -3.42 20.41
CA LYS A 90 12.25 -4.12 21.49
C LYS A 90 13.37 -3.23 22.04
N GLY A 91 13.36 -3.04 23.36
CA GLY A 91 14.39 -2.27 24.07
C GLY A 91 14.20 -0.75 24.04
N THR A 92 13.11 -0.24 23.45
CA THR A 92 12.79 1.20 23.45
C THR A 92 11.34 1.41 23.92
N ASP A 93 10.92 2.66 24.08
CA ASP A 93 9.52 3.03 24.36
C ASP A 93 8.76 3.50 23.12
N LYS A 94 9.31 3.23 21.93
CA LYS A 94 8.67 3.56 20.65
C LYS A 94 7.45 2.67 20.43
N LEU A 95 6.31 3.31 20.18
CA LEU A 95 5.03 2.66 19.91
C LEU A 95 4.51 3.04 18.52
N VAL A 96 3.99 2.05 17.80
CA VAL A 96 3.35 2.27 16.49
C VAL A 96 1.97 1.63 16.49
N LEU A 97 0.94 2.45 16.27
CA LEU A 97 -0.45 2.05 16.15
C LEU A 97 -0.82 1.96 14.67
N SER A 98 -1.11 0.75 14.19
CA SER A 98 -1.35 0.49 12.77
C SER A 98 -2.78 0.02 12.54
N PHE A 99 -3.48 0.63 11.59
CA PHE A 99 -4.86 0.28 11.21
C PHE A 99 -4.89 -0.47 9.88
N ARG A 100 -5.66 -1.56 9.83
CA ARG A 100 -5.71 -2.47 8.66
C ARG A 100 -6.47 -1.90 7.48
N SER A 101 -6.19 -2.45 6.30
CA SER A 101 -6.88 -2.13 5.05
C SER A 101 -8.20 -2.88 4.89
N THR A 102 -8.96 -2.53 3.84
CA THR A 102 -10.16 -3.27 3.39
C THR A 102 -9.82 -4.73 3.11
N GLU A 103 -10.48 -5.66 3.79
CA GLU A 103 -10.40 -7.09 3.47
C GLU A 103 -11.40 -7.43 2.35
N PHE A 104 -11.05 -7.14 1.10
CA PHE A 104 -11.97 -7.33 -0.03
C PHE A 104 -12.45 -8.77 -0.21
N VAL A 105 -11.65 -9.78 0.10
CA VAL A 105 -12.03 -11.20 -0.01
C VAL A 105 -12.64 -11.72 1.29
N ASP A 106 -12.07 -11.30 2.42
CA ASP A 106 -12.39 -11.89 3.72
C ASP A 106 -13.45 -11.11 4.52
N ASP A 107 -13.78 -9.87 4.12
CA ASP A 107 -14.76 -9.04 4.83
C ASP A 107 -15.51 -8.02 3.95
N ALA A 108 -15.78 -8.37 2.69
CA ALA A 108 -16.42 -7.46 1.72
C ALA A 108 -17.74 -6.81 2.21
N ALA A 109 -18.54 -7.49 3.03
CA ALA A 109 -19.81 -6.94 3.49
C ALA A 109 -19.63 -5.76 4.47
N ARG A 110 -18.68 -5.86 5.41
CA ARG A 110 -18.37 -4.79 6.38
C ARG A 110 -17.49 -3.71 5.74
N ASP A 111 -16.39 -4.10 5.10
CA ASP A 111 -15.40 -3.12 4.64
C ASP A 111 -15.77 -2.50 3.29
N ASN A 112 -16.22 -3.29 2.32
CA ASN A 112 -16.49 -2.76 0.98
C ASN A 112 -17.92 -2.21 0.86
N GLN A 113 -18.91 -3.04 1.13
CA GLN A 113 -20.32 -2.68 0.90
C GLN A 113 -20.83 -1.67 1.93
N ALA A 114 -20.65 -1.91 3.23
CA ALA A 114 -21.07 -0.95 4.24
C ALA A 114 -20.11 0.24 4.32
N THR A 115 -18.82 0.00 4.53
CA THR A 115 -17.88 1.10 4.79
C THR A 115 -17.52 1.88 3.52
N ASN A 116 -16.89 1.26 2.51
CA ASN A 116 -16.40 2.00 1.35
C ASN A 116 -17.54 2.61 0.51
N LYS A 117 -18.58 1.83 0.20
CA LYS A 117 -19.69 2.28 -0.65
C LYS A 117 -20.67 3.17 0.10
N MET A 118 -21.19 2.76 1.27
CA MET A 118 -22.28 3.50 1.91
C MET A 118 -21.81 4.61 2.83
N GLU A 119 -20.66 4.46 3.50
CA GLU A 119 -20.17 5.44 4.47
C GLU A 119 -19.17 6.43 3.83
N ILE A 120 -18.10 5.94 3.19
CA ILE A 120 -17.07 6.80 2.60
C ILE A 120 -17.54 7.45 1.30
N ALA A 121 -17.99 6.68 0.30
CA ALA A 121 -18.30 7.25 -1.02
C ALA A 121 -19.50 8.23 -1.00
N GLU A 122 -20.43 8.04 -0.06
CA GLU A 122 -21.62 8.90 0.10
C GLU A 122 -21.43 9.96 1.20
N GLY A 123 -20.91 9.57 2.37
CA GLY A 123 -20.79 10.42 3.55
C GLY A 123 -19.40 11.00 3.80
N GLY A 124 -18.38 10.45 3.16
CA GLY A 124 -16.98 10.86 3.30
C GLY A 124 -16.24 10.29 4.51
N TRP A 125 -16.86 9.46 5.35
CA TRP A 125 -16.27 9.01 6.61
C TRP A 125 -16.72 7.61 6.99
N ALA A 126 -15.78 6.73 7.33
CA ALA A 126 -16.04 5.38 7.84
C ALA A 126 -16.49 5.40 9.32
N MET A 127 -17.67 5.95 9.60
CA MET A 127 -18.20 6.18 10.95
C MET A 127 -18.12 4.95 11.85
N GLY A 128 -18.49 3.77 11.33
CA GLY A 128 -18.40 2.51 12.07
C GLY A 128 -16.99 2.22 12.58
N GLN A 129 -16.05 2.20 11.65
CA GLN A 129 -14.67 1.85 11.95
C GLN A 129 -13.95 2.94 12.73
N ILE A 130 -14.26 4.22 12.49
CA ILE A 130 -13.72 5.35 13.26
C ILE A 130 -14.18 5.28 14.72
N ALA A 131 -15.45 4.95 14.98
CA ALA A 131 -15.95 4.81 16.35
C ALA A 131 -15.29 3.64 17.09
N ASP A 132 -15.08 2.50 16.43
CA ASP A 132 -14.40 1.35 17.03
C ASP A 132 -12.89 1.61 17.22
N MET A 133 -12.26 2.34 16.31
CA MET A 133 -10.88 2.83 16.44
C MET A 133 -10.72 3.72 17.67
N ASP A 134 -11.61 4.68 17.88
CA ASP A 134 -11.60 5.60 19.02
C ASP A 134 -11.84 4.85 20.35
N ASP A 135 -12.83 3.94 20.38
CA ASP A 135 -13.11 3.07 21.54
C ASP A 135 -11.88 2.19 21.87
N TRP A 136 -11.21 1.63 20.86
CA TRP A 136 -10.01 0.81 21.05
C TRP A 136 -8.83 1.63 21.57
N TYR A 137 -8.55 2.79 20.98
CA TYR A 137 -7.49 3.70 21.43
C TYR A 137 -7.71 4.13 22.89
N ALA A 138 -8.93 4.51 23.27
CA ALA A 138 -9.28 4.83 24.66
C ALA A 138 -9.01 3.65 25.60
N SER A 139 -9.25 2.41 25.15
CA SER A 139 -8.94 1.20 25.91
C SER A 139 -7.43 0.94 26.07
N LEU A 140 -6.62 1.27 25.04
CA LEU A 140 -5.16 1.18 25.11
C LEU A 140 -4.57 2.18 26.10
N LYS A 141 -5.10 3.42 26.12
CA LYS A 141 -4.69 4.47 27.06
C LYS A 141 -5.09 4.11 28.50
N SER A 142 -6.35 3.75 28.73
CA SER A 142 -6.85 3.43 30.08
C SER A 142 -6.22 2.17 30.69
N SER A 143 -5.79 1.21 29.85
CA SER A 143 -5.03 0.03 30.32
C SER A 143 -3.54 0.30 30.52
N GLY A 144 -3.04 1.50 30.21
CA GLY A 144 -1.64 1.88 30.35
C GLY A 144 -0.71 1.34 29.26
N LYS A 145 -1.25 0.71 28.20
CA LYS A 145 -0.48 0.21 27.05
C LYS A 145 0.08 1.32 26.19
N ILE A 146 -0.60 2.46 26.16
CA ILE A 146 -0.08 3.73 25.63
C ILE A 146 0.04 4.68 26.82
N PRO A 147 1.23 4.78 27.46
CA PRO A 147 1.44 5.68 28.59
C PRO A 147 1.25 7.16 28.20
N ALA A 148 0.92 8.00 29.17
CA ALA A 148 0.89 9.45 28.94
C ALA A 148 2.28 9.97 28.52
N GLY A 149 2.34 10.78 27.46
CA GLY A 149 3.59 11.33 26.93
C GLY A 149 4.43 10.34 26.11
N SER A 150 3.93 9.14 25.80
CA SER A 150 4.62 8.21 24.91
C SER A 150 4.76 8.77 23.49
N SER A 151 5.88 8.48 22.81
CA SER A 151 6.02 8.77 21.39
C SER A 151 5.21 7.76 20.57
N LEU A 152 4.02 8.17 20.14
CA LEU A 152 3.13 7.36 19.33
C LEU A 152 3.27 7.76 17.85
N THR A 153 3.49 6.76 17.00
CA THR A 153 3.34 6.89 15.55
C THR A 153 2.09 6.13 15.10
N VAL A 154 1.38 6.66 14.11
CA VAL A 154 0.20 6.03 13.53
C VAL A 154 0.46 5.68 12.08
N THR A 155 0.05 4.48 11.65
CA THR A 155 0.14 4.06 10.24
C THR A 155 -1.18 3.52 9.72
N GLY A 156 -1.39 3.64 8.41
CA GLY A 156 -2.53 3.01 7.76
C GLY A 156 -2.37 2.88 6.26
N TYR A 157 -2.76 1.73 5.70
CA TYR A 157 -2.76 1.47 4.25
C TYR A 157 -4.20 1.40 3.71
N SER A 158 -4.44 1.97 2.52
CA SER A 158 -5.77 1.99 1.89
C SER A 158 -6.87 2.58 2.81
N LEU A 159 -7.85 1.80 3.25
CA LEU A 159 -8.86 2.21 4.24
C LEU A 159 -8.21 2.56 5.60
N GLY A 160 -7.15 1.85 6.00
CA GLY A 160 -6.38 2.18 7.18
C GLY A 160 -5.79 3.59 7.13
N GLY A 161 -5.45 4.10 5.94
CA GLY A 161 -4.96 5.48 5.77
C GLY A 161 -6.04 6.54 6.05
N HIS A 162 -7.29 6.24 5.73
CA HIS A 162 -8.46 7.05 6.10
C HIS A 162 -8.62 7.09 7.63
N LEU A 163 -8.51 5.93 8.28
CA LEU A 163 -8.60 5.80 9.74
C LEU A 163 -7.43 6.52 10.44
N ALA A 164 -6.20 6.38 9.93
CA ALA A 164 -5.02 7.07 10.45
C ALA A 164 -5.18 8.60 10.38
N THR A 165 -5.76 9.10 9.28
CA THR A 165 -6.09 10.53 9.14
C THR A 165 -7.19 10.94 10.12
N ALA A 166 -8.27 10.16 10.25
CA ALA A 166 -9.34 10.42 11.20
C ALA A 166 -8.84 10.43 12.65
N PHE A 167 -7.94 9.51 13.02
CA PHE A 167 -7.27 9.49 14.31
C PHE A 167 -6.54 10.80 14.60
N ASN A 168 -5.74 11.28 13.64
CA ASN A 168 -4.98 12.53 13.79
C ASN A 168 -5.90 13.74 14.02
N LEU A 169 -7.08 13.76 13.39
CA LEU A 169 -8.08 14.81 13.54
C LEU A 169 -8.86 14.71 14.85
N LEU A 170 -9.13 13.50 15.33
CA LEU A 170 -9.85 13.24 16.58
C LEU A 170 -8.98 13.40 17.83
N HIS A 171 -7.67 13.23 17.70
CA HIS A 171 -6.71 13.23 18.80
C HIS A 171 -5.50 14.15 18.50
N PRO A 172 -5.73 15.46 18.33
CA PRO A 172 -4.66 16.40 18.00
C PRO A 172 -3.57 16.37 19.08
N GLY A 173 -2.33 16.14 18.65
CA GLY A 173 -1.14 16.10 19.52
C GLY A 173 -0.83 14.75 20.17
N GLU A 174 -1.66 13.72 19.99
CA GLU A 174 -1.34 12.37 20.50
C GLU A 174 -0.39 11.61 19.58
N ALA A 175 -0.53 11.73 18.25
CA ALA A 175 0.41 11.16 17.28
C ALA A 175 1.54 12.15 16.97
N GLY A 176 2.78 11.75 17.23
CA GLY A 176 3.96 12.51 16.81
C GLY A 176 4.16 12.48 15.29
N SER A 177 3.71 11.41 14.63
CA SER A 177 3.68 11.29 13.17
C SER A 177 2.58 10.31 12.73
N THR A 178 1.99 10.59 11.58
CA THR A 178 0.94 9.79 10.95
C THR A 178 1.35 9.49 9.51
N TYR A 179 1.52 8.21 9.16
CA TYR A 179 1.92 7.76 7.83
C TYR A 179 0.76 7.06 7.14
N THR A 180 0.30 7.61 6.01
CA THR A 180 -0.72 6.97 5.17
C THR A 180 -0.05 6.38 3.93
N PHE A 181 -0.35 5.13 3.60
CA PHE A 181 0.21 4.42 2.45
C PHE A 181 -0.91 4.10 1.45
N ASN A 182 -0.84 4.64 0.24
CA ASN A 182 -1.93 4.58 -0.74
C ASN A 182 -3.31 4.85 -0.09
N GLY A 183 -3.38 5.73 0.92
CA GLY A 183 -4.55 5.86 1.77
C GLY A 183 -5.70 6.57 1.07
N ALA A 184 -6.94 6.17 1.34
CA ALA A 184 -8.09 7.02 1.00
C ALA A 184 -8.07 8.28 1.88
N GLY A 185 -8.35 9.45 1.30
CA GLY A 185 -8.56 10.66 2.08
C GLY A 185 -9.85 10.62 2.91
N VAL A 186 -10.17 11.71 3.60
CA VAL A 186 -11.40 11.88 4.39
C VAL A 186 -12.34 12.92 3.79
N GLY A 187 -13.61 12.86 4.14
CA GLY A 187 -14.65 13.77 3.67
C GLY A 187 -14.61 15.14 4.33
N LYS A 188 -15.65 15.93 4.03
CA LYS A 188 -15.88 17.23 4.66
C LYS A 188 -16.79 17.09 5.87
N ILE A 189 -16.59 17.98 6.85
CA ILE A 189 -17.52 18.24 7.94
C ILE A 189 -18.29 19.52 7.64
N ASN A 190 -19.60 19.51 7.82
CA ASN A 190 -20.46 20.67 7.58
C ASN A 190 -20.12 21.81 8.54
N ALA A 191 -20.31 23.05 8.08
CA ALA A 191 -20.00 24.23 8.88
C ALA A 191 -20.76 24.22 10.22
N GLY A 192 -20.05 24.48 11.32
CA GLY A 192 -20.61 24.49 12.68
C GLY A 192 -20.70 23.11 13.35
N GLN A 193 -20.27 22.04 12.68
CA GLN A 193 -20.18 20.69 13.24
C GLN A 193 -18.73 20.36 13.59
N SER A 194 -18.53 19.37 14.47
CA SER A 194 -17.21 18.81 14.78
C SER A 194 -17.20 17.31 14.49
N LEU A 195 -16.06 16.79 14.02
CA LEU A 195 -15.92 15.34 13.77
C LEU A 195 -16.14 14.55 15.07
N ARG A 196 -15.63 15.04 16.20
CA ARG A 196 -15.80 14.43 17.53
C ARG A 196 -17.29 14.28 17.89
N ASP A 197 -18.07 15.36 17.83
CA ASP A 197 -19.49 15.32 18.20
C ASP A 197 -20.29 14.38 17.30
N ILE A 198 -19.95 14.33 16.00
CA ILE A 198 -20.59 13.44 15.03
C ILE A 198 -20.30 11.97 15.36
N VAL A 199 -19.02 11.63 15.63
CA VAL A 199 -18.60 10.26 15.98
C VAL A 199 -19.23 9.83 17.31
N ASP A 200 -19.21 10.69 18.33
CA ASP A 200 -19.80 10.39 19.64
C ASP A 200 -21.32 10.14 19.53
N ARG A 201 -22.02 11.01 18.79
CA ARG A 201 -23.46 10.85 18.52
C ARG A 201 -23.74 9.58 17.72
N PHE A 202 -22.96 9.30 16.67
CA PHE A 202 -23.08 8.07 15.89
C PHE A 202 -22.88 6.84 16.78
N ASN A 203 -21.85 6.84 17.62
CA ASN A 203 -21.53 5.72 18.52
C ASN A 203 -22.67 5.45 19.51
N LEU A 204 -23.30 6.51 20.04
CA LEU A 204 -24.47 6.40 20.91
C LEU A 204 -25.69 5.84 20.16
N GLN A 205 -25.95 6.33 18.94
CA GLN A 205 -27.09 5.96 18.10
C GLN A 205 -27.00 4.54 17.53
N ARG A 206 -25.80 4.06 17.16
CA ARG A 206 -25.65 2.68 16.68
C ARG A 206 -25.83 1.66 17.81
N LYS A 207 -25.40 2.00 19.04
CA LYS A 207 -25.50 1.13 20.22
C LYS A 207 -26.95 1.07 20.69
N ASN A 208 -27.57 2.24 20.92
CA ASN A 208 -28.99 2.44 21.22
C ASN A 208 -29.63 1.39 22.14
N THR A 209 -28.94 1.02 23.22
CA THR A 209 -29.31 -0.14 24.06
C THR A 209 -30.68 -0.02 24.70
N ASP A 210 -31.11 1.20 25.05
CA ASP A 210 -32.41 1.52 25.64
C ASP A 210 -33.51 1.85 24.61
N GLY A 211 -33.14 2.01 23.33
CA GLY A 211 -34.05 2.44 22.27
C GLY A 211 -34.41 3.91 22.25
N LEU A 212 -33.69 4.75 23.01
CA LEU A 212 -33.99 6.17 23.17
C LEU A 212 -33.03 7.10 22.41
N GLN A 213 -31.95 6.56 21.84
CA GLN A 213 -30.87 7.36 21.24
C GLN A 213 -31.21 7.86 19.83
N ILE A 214 -32.16 7.21 19.15
CA ILE A 214 -32.69 7.64 17.86
C ILE A 214 -34.09 8.21 18.09
N VAL A 215 -34.20 9.54 17.99
CA VAL A 215 -35.42 10.27 18.32
C VAL A 215 -36.24 10.51 17.04
N PHE A 216 -37.52 10.13 17.11
CA PHE A 216 -38.54 10.48 16.13
C PHE A 216 -39.54 11.44 16.77
N THR A 217 -39.76 12.57 16.11
CA THR A 217 -40.73 13.60 16.51
C THR A 217 -42.16 13.22 16.11
N ASP A 218 -42.31 12.43 15.04
CA ASP A 218 -43.60 11.90 14.61
C ASP A 218 -43.91 10.58 15.33
N GLY A 219 -45.04 10.54 16.06
CA GLY A 219 -45.45 9.36 16.81
C GLY A 219 -45.70 8.12 15.94
N ASN A 220 -46.15 8.29 14.69
CA ASN A 220 -46.34 7.17 13.77
C ASN A 220 -45.00 6.65 13.24
N MET A 221 -44.04 7.53 12.98
CA MET A 221 -42.68 7.11 12.60
C MET A 221 -41.99 6.39 13.75
N LYS A 222 -42.16 6.87 14.98
CA LYS A 222 -41.70 6.17 16.16
C LYS A 222 -42.31 4.76 16.27
N LEU A 223 -43.63 4.64 16.15
CA LEU A 223 -44.31 3.34 16.21
C LEU A 223 -43.85 2.38 15.10
N PHE A 224 -43.67 2.89 13.87
CA PHE A 224 -43.12 2.11 12.77
C PHE A 224 -41.70 1.63 13.08
N TYR A 225 -40.83 2.54 13.51
CA TYR A 225 -39.46 2.24 13.87
C TYR A 225 -39.38 1.17 14.97
N ASP A 226 -40.11 1.34 16.08
CA ASP A 226 -40.11 0.40 17.19
C ASP A 226 -40.57 -1.00 16.74
N GLY A 227 -41.62 -1.07 15.91
CA GLY A 227 -42.16 -2.32 15.38
C GLY A 227 -41.18 -3.04 14.43
N VAL A 228 -40.55 -2.29 13.52
CA VAL A 228 -39.55 -2.85 12.59
C VAL A 228 -38.28 -3.25 13.33
N ARG A 229 -37.77 -2.40 14.22
CA ARG A 229 -36.59 -2.67 15.05
C ARG A 229 -36.75 -3.96 15.86
N SER A 230 -37.91 -4.15 16.50
CA SER A 230 -38.19 -5.37 17.25
C SER A 230 -38.24 -6.61 16.35
N ARG A 231 -38.77 -6.50 15.13
CA ARG A 231 -38.88 -7.63 14.21
C ARG A 231 -37.56 -7.98 13.52
N LEU A 232 -36.75 -6.97 13.22
CA LEU A 232 -35.44 -7.13 12.58
C LEU A 232 -34.34 -7.52 13.58
N ASN A 233 -34.68 -7.76 14.85
CA ASN A 233 -33.73 -8.39 15.77
C ASN A 233 -33.29 -9.77 15.21
N SER A 234 -32.10 -10.23 15.61
CA SER A 234 -31.62 -11.59 15.28
C SER A 234 -31.19 -11.85 13.82
N GLY A 235 -30.79 -10.84 13.06
CA GLY A 235 -30.25 -11.06 11.69
C GLY A 235 -31.34 -11.28 10.62
N SER A 236 -32.54 -10.73 10.85
CA SER A 236 -33.61 -10.75 9.87
C SER A 236 -33.48 -9.61 8.85
N ARG A 237 -33.80 -9.88 7.58
CA ARG A 237 -33.78 -8.89 6.49
C ARG A 237 -35.10 -8.10 6.40
N PRO A 238 -35.07 -6.81 6.00
CA PRO A 238 -36.25 -6.10 5.54
C PRO A 238 -36.98 -6.83 4.39
N THR A 239 -38.30 -6.72 4.37
CA THR A 239 -39.17 -7.34 3.36
C THR A 239 -39.87 -6.26 2.54
N HIS A 240 -40.37 -6.60 1.36
CA HIS A 240 -41.19 -5.67 0.56
C HIS A 240 -42.38 -5.10 1.36
N ALA A 241 -42.96 -5.91 2.24
CA ALA A 241 -44.05 -5.48 3.11
C ALA A 241 -43.65 -4.34 4.07
N ASP A 242 -42.38 -4.25 4.48
CA ASP A 242 -41.90 -3.14 5.31
C ASP A 242 -41.93 -1.81 4.57
N PHE A 243 -41.48 -1.81 3.31
CA PHE A 243 -41.54 -0.63 2.46
C PHE A 243 -42.99 -0.22 2.20
N VAL A 244 -43.88 -1.16 1.87
CA VAL A 244 -45.32 -0.87 1.68
C VAL A 244 -45.93 -0.28 2.96
N ARG A 245 -45.63 -0.84 4.13
CA ARG A 245 -46.11 -0.32 5.43
C ARG A 245 -45.60 1.10 5.67
N LEU A 246 -44.30 1.35 5.48
CA LEU A 246 -43.72 2.68 5.61
C LEU A 246 -44.42 3.67 4.68
N GLU A 247 -44.64 3.28 3.43
CA GLU A 247 -45.29 4.13 2.43
C GLU A 247 -46.74 4.46 2.76
N SER A 248 -47.46 3.50 3.33
CA SER A 248 -48.88 3.64 3.71
C SER A 248 -49.14 4.51 4.95
N THR A 249 -48.10 4.96 5.66
CA THR A 249 -48.25 5.79 6.86
C THR A 249 -48.59 7.24 6.46
N SER A 250 -49.90 7.53 6.36
CA SER A 250 -50.47 8.69 5.65
C SER A 250 -50.30 10.06 6.33
N THR A 251 -49.83 10.10 7.59
CA THR A 251 -49.63 11.34 8.37
C THR A 251 -48.19 11.53 8.85
N ALA A 252 -47.24 10.85 8.20
CA ALA A 252 -45.83 10.83 8.60
C ALA A 252 -45.05 12.09 8.19
N SER A 253 -44.12 12.53 9.05
CA SER A 253 -43.03 13.45 8.71
C SER A 253 -42.27 12.95 7.46
N PRO A 254 -42.25 13.72 6.34
CA PRO A 254 -41.57 13.30 5.11
C PRO A 254 -40.07 13.04 5.31
N ALA A 255 -39.42 13.82 6.17
CA ALA A 255 -37.98 13.70 6.44
C ALA A 255 -37.65 12.44 7.24
N GLU A 256 -38.45 12.10 8.25
CA GLU A 256 -38.26 10.89 9.06
C GLU A 256 -38.64 9.63 8.27
N LYS A 257 -39.68 9.71 7.44
CA LYS A 257 -40.04 8.66 6.49
C LYS A 257 -38.92 8.38 5.49
N LEU A 258 -38.32 9.43 4.92
CA LEU A 258 -37.17 9.30 4.01
C LEU A 258 -35.97 8.66 4.71
N LEU A 259 -35.67 9.08 5.94
CA LEU A 259 -34.58 8.51 6.75
C LEU A 259 -34.78 7.00 6.98
N LEU A 260 -35.98 6.58 7.40
CA LEU A 260 -36.31 5.16 7.59
C LEU A 260 -36.25 4.38 6.27
N ARG A 261 -36.74 4.97 5.18
CA ARG A 261 -36.70 4.34 3.85
C ARG A 261 -35.25 4.10 3.40
N GLN A 262 -34.38 5.10 3.57
CA GLN A 262 -32.95 4.98 3.26
C GLN A 262 -32.28 3.90 4.11
N ALA A 263 -32.52 3.90 5.43
CA ALA A 263 -31.93 2.90 6.32
C ALA A 263 -32.38 1.47 5.96
N LEU A 264 -33.66 1.26 5.62
CA LEU A 264 -34.16 -0.05 5.16
C LEU A 264 -33.57 -0.49 3.82
N ALA A 265 -33.36 0.46 2.90
CA ALA A 265 -32.73 0.20 1.61
C ALA A 265 -31.26 -0.20 1.80
N ASN A 266 -30.49 0.58 2.55
CA ASN A 266 -29.09 0.27 2.84
C ASN A 266 -28.96 -1.10 3.52
N LEU A 267 -29.82 -1.36 4.49
CA LEU A 267 -29.87 -2.65 5.18
C LEU A 267 -30.09 -3.80 4.19
N SER A 268 -31.02 -3.64 3.25
CA SER A 268 -31.30 -4.65 2.22
C SER A 268 -30.07 -4.90 1.32
N GLU A 269 -29.34 -3.85 0.94
CA GLU A 269 -28.13 -3.96 0.13
C GLU A 269 -27.00 -4.72 0.84
N VAL A 270 -26.82 -4.53 2.16
CA VAL A 270 -25.83 -5.30 2.94
C VAL A 270 -26.20 -6.78 2.95
N TYR A 271 -27.47 -7.13 3.15
CA TYR A 271 -27.93 -8.52 3.06
C TYR A 271 -27.75 -9.11 1.65
N ASP A 272 -28.05 -8.33 0.61
CA ASP A 272 -27.83 -8.75 -0.78
C ASP A 272 -26.36 -9.05 -1.06
N GLU A 273 -25.45 -8.28 -0.45
CA GLU A 273 -24.02 -8.56 -0.57
C GLU A 273 -23.62 -9.85 0.13
N VAL A 274 -24.08 -10.09 1.37
CA VAL A 274 -23.82 -11.36 2.07
C VAL A 274 -24.28 -12.56 1.24
N ILE A 275 -25.47 -12.47 0.62
CA ILE A 275 -25.99 -13.52 -0.26
C ILE A 275 -25.13 -13.67 -1.52
N ARG A 276 -24.70 -12.55 -2.13
CA ARG A 276 -23.86 -12.58 -3.33
C ARG A 276 -22.50 -13.20 -3.07
N LEU A 277 -21.85 -12.89 -1.94
CA LEU A 277 -20.51 -13.39 -1.60
C LEU A 277 -20.47 -14.92 -1.55
N ALA A 278 -21.54 -15.55 -1.07
CA ALA A 278 -21.68 -17.01 -1.04
C ALA A 278 -21.74 -17.67 -2.44
N THR A 279 -21.89 -16.87 -3.51
CA THR A 279 -21.93 -17.36 -4.91
C THR A 279 -20.60 -17.20 -5.64
N LEU A 280 -19.61 -16.51 -5.05
CA LEU A 280 -18.32 -16.25 -5.69
C LEU A 280 -17.31 -17.35 -5.38
N THR A 281 -16.40 -17.57 -6.30
CA THR A 281 -15.25 -18.47 -6.14
C THR A 281 -13.95 -17.73 -6.44
N SER A 282 -12.81 -18.20 -5.92
CA SER A 282 -11.51 -17.64 -6.31
C SER A 282 -11.12 -18.02 -7.73
N GLY A 283 -11.62 -19.15 -8.23
CA GLY A 283 -11.19 -19.74 -9.49
C GLY A 283 -9.76 -20.28 -9.46
N SER A 284 -9.09 -20.25 -8.30
CA SER A 284 -7.77 -20.85 -8.11
C SER A 284 -7.88 -22.36 -7.94
N THR A 285 -6.83 -23.06 -8.34
CA THR A 285 -6.63 -24.50 -8.08
C THR A 285 -5.37 -24.76 -7.26
N SER A 286 -4.68 -23.69 -6.83
CA SER A 286 -3.45 -23.76 -6.06
C SER A 286 -3.74 -24.28 -4.65
N PRO A 287 -2.98 -25.28 -4.16
CA PRO A 287 -3.12 -25.76 -2.78
C PRO A 287 -2.88 -24.64 -1.76
N GLY A 288 -3.79 -24.49 -0.79
CA GLY A 288 -3.65 -23.54 0.32
C GLY A 288 -4.15 -22.12 0.04
N GLU A 289 -4.57 -21.82 -1.19
CA GLU A 289 -5.24 -20.55 -1.50
C GLU A 289 -6.72 -20.58 -1.11
N PRO A 290 -7.28 -19.46 -0.61
CA PRO A 290 -8.73 -19.31 -0.39
C PRO A 290 -9.52 -19.67 -1.65
N THR A 291 -10.54 -20.53 -1.52
CA THR A 291 -11.39 -20.94 -2.66
C THR A 291 -12.70 -20.17 -2.74
N PHE A 292 -13.18 -19.64 -1.61
CA PHE A 292 -14.41 -18.86 -1.48
C PHE A 292 -14.14 -17.63 -0.60
N PRO A 293 -14.91 -16.54 -0.75
CA PRO A 293 -14.88 -15.46 0.23
C PRO A 293 -15.23 -15.98 1.63
N ALA A 294 -14.75 -15.32 2.67
CA ALA A 294 -15.02 -15.73 4.05
C ALA A 294 -16.53 -15.70 4.35
N PRO A 295 -17.11 -16.77 4.94
CA PRO A 295 -18.53 -16.80 5.29
C PRO A 295 -18.78 -16.10 6.62
N ILE A 296 -18.69 -14.77 6.65
CA ILE A 296 -18.93 -13.97 7.85
C ILE A 296 -20.40 -14.08 8.29
N PRO A 297 -20.69 -14.52 9.53
CA PRO A 297 -22.06 -14.57 10.02
C PRO A 297 -22.71 -13.19 10.05
N VAL A 298 -23.97 -13.08 9.60
CA VAL A 298 -24.75 -11.82 9.60
C VAL A 298 -24.75 -11.15 10.97
N VAL A 299 -24.83 -11.92 12.04
CA VAL A 299 -24.80 -11.42 13.44
C VAL A 299 -23.50 -10.69 13.79
N HIS A 300 -22.41 -10.94 13.05
CA HIS A 300 -21.12 -10.25 13.21
C HIS A 300 -21.00 -8.99 12.31
N ILE A 301 -22.02 -8.65 11.52
CA ILE A 301 -22.02 -7.49 10.62
C ILE A 301 -22.96 -6.44 11.22
N GLU A 302 -22.42 -5.42 11.89
CA GLU A 302 -23.25 -4.43 12.60
C GLU A 302 -24.12 -3.61 11.64
N ALA A 303 -23.65 -3.40 10.41
CA ALA A 303 -24.38 -2.77 9.33
C ALA A 303 -25.69 -3.51 8.94
N THR A 304 -25.91 -4.72 9.45
CA THR A 304 -27.18 -5.46 9.33
C THR A 304 -28.22 -5.10 10.40
N ARG A 305 -27.96 -4.06 11.22
CA ARG A 305 -28.90 -3.51 12.21
C ARG A 305 -29.53 -2.22 11.69
N LEU A 306 -30.84 -2.08 11.91
CA LEU A 306 -31.58 -0.86 11.54
C LEU A 306 -31.02 0.39 12.25
N ASP A 307 -30.68 0.26 13.54
CA ASP A 307 -30.11 1.37 14.34
C ASP A 307 -28.79 1.86 13.76
N TYR A 308 -27.93 0.95 13.28
CA TYR A 308 -26.67 1.30 12.64
C TYR A 308 -26.90 2.11 11.36
N GLN A 309 -27.79 1.64 10.48
CA GLN A 309 -28.09 2.32 9.21
C GLN A 309 -28.74 3.69 9.42
N LEU A 310 -29.59 3.83 10.45
CA LEU A 310 -30.13 5.12 10.86
C LEU A 310 -29.03 6.05 11.38
N ALA A 311 -28.12 5.55 12.23
CA ALA A 311 -27.00 6.32 12.74
C ALA A 311 -26.10 6.83 11.62
N VAL A 312 -25.77 5.99 10.62
CA VAL A 312 -25.02 6.40 9.42
C VAL A 312 -25.75 7.52 8.69
N ALA A 313 -27.03 7.33 8.36
CA ALA A 313 -27.81 8.33 7.61
C ALA A 313 -28.01 9.64 8.40
N ILE A 314 -28.06 9.61 9.74
CA ILE A 314 -28.07 10.80 10.59
C ILE A 314 -26.71 11.49 10.56
N ALA A 315 -25.61 10.74 10.68
CA ALA A 315 -24.25 11.30 10.63
C ALA A 315 -23.98 12.00 9.29
N GLN A 316 -24.46 11.43 8.19
CA GLN A 316 -24.35 11.99 6.84
C GLN A 316 -25.14 13.28 6.61
N ARG A 317 -25.97 13.72 7.57
CA ARG A 317 -26.55 15.08 7.53
C ARG A 317 -25.52 16.16 7.85
N ASP A 318 -24.45 15.78 8.54
CA ASP A 318 -23.40 16.68 9.03
C ASP A 318 -22.05 16.46 8.32
N THR A 319 -21.97 15.49 7.42
CA THR A 319 -20.77 15.19 6.62
C THR A 319 -21.09 15.14 5.13
N GLN A 320 -20.05 15.25 4.31
CA GLN A 320 -20.17 15.12 2.85
C GLN A 320 -18.93 14.42 2.30
N ALA A 321 -19.11 13.51 1.34
CA ALA A 321 -18.03 13.07 0.48
C ALA A 321 -17.40 14.29 -0.24
N TYR A 322 -16.11 14.20 -0.55
CA TYR A 322 -15.44 15.21 -1.34
C TYR A 322 -15.96 15.22 -2.79
N SER A 323 -15.52 16.21 -3.58
CA SER A 323 -16.06 16.42 -4.92
C SER A 323 -15.70 15.27 -5.86
N LYS A 324 -16.70 14.46 -6.24
CA LYS A 324 -16.58 13.39 -7.25
C LYS A 324 -15.98 13.88 -8.58
N VAL A 325 -16.25 15.14 -8.97
CA VAL A 325 -15.65 15.77 -10.17
C VAL A 325 -14.14 16.00 -9.99
N ARG A 326 -13.72 16.48 -8.82
CA ARG A 326 -12.29 16.67 -8.53
C ARG A 326 -11.57 15.34 -8.40
N GLU A 327 -12.21 14.34 -7.81
CA GLU A 327 -11.66 12.98 -7.75
C GLU A 327 -11.48 12.38 -9.15
N ALA A 328 -12.47 12.51 -10.04
CA ALA A 328 -12.32 12.08 -11.43
C ALA A 328 -11.19 12.82 -12.15
N TRP A 329 -11.02 14.12 -11.89
CA TRP A 329 -9.89 14.89 -12.41
C TRP A 329 -8.55 14.38 -11.86
N ASN A 330 -8.45 14.15 -10.55
CA ASN A 330 -7.27 13.61 -9.90
C ASN A 330 -6.89 12.24 -10.48
N ILE A 331 -7.86 11.34 -10.66
CA ILE A 331 -7.66 10.03 -11.28
C ILE A 331 -7.14 10.18 -12.71
N ALA A 332 -7.54 11.23 -13.45
CA ALA A 332 -7.13 11.50 -14.83
C ALA A 332 -5.80 12.27 -14.96
N THR A 333 -5.31 12.90 -13.88
CA THR A 333 -4.07 13.70 -13.91
C THR A 333 -3.02 13.25 -12.89
N ASP A 334 -3.21 12.10 -12.24
CA ASP A 334 -2.42 11.65 -11.09
C ASP A 334 -2.35 12.72 -9.96
N GLY A 335 -3.47 13.43 -9.76
CA GLY A 335 -3.59 14.53 -8.80
C GLY A 335 -4.10 14.07 -7.43
N ARG A 336 -4.06 14.97 -6.45
CA ARG A 336 -4.66 14.77 -5.12
C ARG A 336 -5.30 16.04 -4.61
N ASN A 337 -6.43 15.90 -3.91
CA ASN A 337 -6.97 17.01 -3.12
C ASN A 337 -6.22 17.05 -1.80
N THR A 338 -5.31 17.99 -1.63
CA THR A 338 -4.58 18.17 -0.36
C THR A 338 -5.08 19.45 0.32
N VAL A 339 -5.23 19.42 1.64
CA VAL A 339 -5.46 20.64 2.44
C VAL A 339 -4.27 21.60 2.30
N SER A 340 -4.51 22.90 2.47
CA SER A 340 -3.48 23.93 2.34
C SER A 340 -3.50 24.87 3.55
N PRO A 341 -2.42 24.94 4.35
CA PRO A 341 -1.24 24.08 4.29
C PRO A 341 -1.53 22.63 4.73
N PRO A 342 -0.75 21.62 4.28
CA PRO A 342 -0.80 20.27 4.83
C PRO A 342 -0.44 20.22 6.33
N GLU A 343 -0.98 19.24 7.05
CA GLU A 343 -0.64 18.97 8.44
C GLU A 343 0.82 18.50 8.54
N PRO A 344 1.65 19.15 9.39
CA PRO A 344 3.09 18.92 9.39
C PRO A 344 3.49 17.53 9.90
N ASN A 345 2.62 16.87 10.66
CA ASN A 345 2.85 15.53 11.21
C ASN A 345 2.16 14.42 10.40
N VAL A 346 1.49 14.73 9.29
CA VAL A 346 0.84 13.74 8.42
C VAL A 346 1.62 13.62 7.12
N PHE A 347 1.99 12.39 6.74
CA PHE A 347 2.76 12.08 5.54
C PHE A 347 1.92 11.20 4.62
N ASP A 348 1.56 11.73 3.45
CA ASP A 348 0.73 11.04 2.46
C ASP A 348 1.61 10.33 1.43
N ILE A 349 1.91 9.06 1.67
CA ILE A 349 2.84 8.24 0.88
C ILE A 349 2.07 7.36 -0.09
N PHE A 350 2.54 7.30 -1.34
CA PHE A 350 1.82 6.56 -2.37
C PHE A 350 2.67 6.12 -3.54
N GLY A 351 2.21 5.08 -4.25
CA GLY A 351 2.77 4.63 -5.52
C GLY A 351 2.55 5.68 -6.61
N ALA A 352 3.62 6.19 -7.19
CA ALA A 352 3.64 7.22 -8.22
C ALA A 352 3.28 6.64 -9.59
N THR A 353 2.07 6.10 -9.70
CA THR A 353 1.59 5.34 -10.85
C THR A 353 0.18 5.74 -11.21
N TYR A 354 -0.11 5.66 -12.51
CA TYR A 354 -1.36 6.16 -13.07
C TYR A 354 -2.16 5.04 -13.76
N PRO A 355 -3.49 4.98 -13.58
CA PRO A 355 -4.30 5.78 -12.64
C PRO A 355 -4.31 5.19 -11.22
N SER A 356 -4.55 6.03 -10.21
CA SER A 356 -4.89 5.57 -8.85
C SER A 356 -6.25 6.11 -8.41
N VAL A 357 -7.13 5.21 -7.96
CA VAL A 357 -8.50 5.56 -7.51
C VAL A 357 -8.54 5.83 -6.00
N VAL A 358 -7.96 4.93 -5.20
CA VAL A 358 -8.04 5.00 -3.74
C VAL A 358 -7.23 6.18 -3.22
N SER A 359 -5.95 6.24 -3.59
CA SER A 359 -5.03 7.25 -3.07
C SER A 359 -5.25 8.66 -3.63
N SER A 360 -6.19 8.81 -4.55
CA SER A 360 -6.56 10.11 -5.15
C SER A 360 -7.98 10.55 -4.74
N SER A 361 -8.64 9.74 -3.92
CA SER A 361 -10.02 9.96 -3.46
C SER A 361 -10.08 10.89 -2.25
N GLN A 362 -11.22 11.56 -2.07
CA GLN A 362 -11.49 12.39 -0.90
C GLN A 362 -10.46 13.52 -0.70
N LEU A 363 -10.28 14.00 0.54
CA LEU A 363 -9.35 15.07 0.93
C LEU A 363 -8.22 14.52 1.80
N HIS A 364 -6.98 14.84 1.43
CA HIS A 364 -5.76 14.41 2.11
C HIS A 364 -5.21 15.52 3.00
N TYR A 365 -4.74 15.15 4.19
CA TYR A 365 -4.20 16.09 5.17
C TYR A 365 -2.66 16.14 5.19
N GLY A 366 -1.98 15.11 4.68
CA GLY A 366 -0.53 15.05 4.63
C GLY A 366 0.08 15.66 3.37
N ALA A 367 1.36 16.00 3.44
CA ALA A 367 2.10 16.41 2.25
C ALA A 367 2.25 15.22 1.27
N PRO A 368 1.93 15.38 -0.02
CA PRO A 368 2.09 14.32 -1.02
C PRO A 368 3.54 13.86 -1.12
N THR A 369 3.76 12.56 -0.95
CA THR A 369 5.07 11.91 -0.93
C THR A 369 5.05 10.73 -1.91
N PRO A 370 5.24 10.98 -3.22
CA PRO A 370 5.24 9.93 -4.24
C PRO A 370 6.45 9.01 -4.08
N VAL A 371 6.23 7.71 -4.31
CA VAL A 371 7.25 6.66 -4.34
C VAL A 371 7.12 5.94 -5.67
N PHE A 372 8.20 5.86 -6.44
CA PHE A 372 8.21 5.06 -7.66
C PHE A 372 7.81 3.61 -7.35
N VAL A 373 6.88 3.04 -8.11
CA VAL A 373 6.57 1.62 -8.11
C VAL A 373 6.36 1.17 -9.55
N GLU A 374 6.60 -0.12 -9.82
CA GLU A 374 6.46 -0.68 -11.17
C GLU A 374 4.99 -0.76 -11.59
N ASP A 375 4.70 -0.34 -12.81
CA ASP A 375 3.34 -0.35 -13.34
C ASP A 375 2.81 -1.78 -13.50
N GLN A 376 1.59 -2.02 -13.02
CA GLN A 376 0.85 -3.26 -13.20
C GLN A 376 -0.26 -3.09 -14.24
N PRO A 377 -0.79 -4.18 -14.82
CA PRO A 377 -2.04 -4.10 -15.57
C PRO A 377 -3.12 -3.41 -14.74
N LEU A 378 -3.79 -2.41 -15.30
CA LEU A 378 -4.93 -1.76 -14.65
C LEU A 378 -6.05 -2.76 -14.30
N TYR A 379 -6.22 -3.80 -15.12
CA TYR A 379 -7.18 -4.87 -14.88
C TYR A 379 -6.67 -6.20 -15.42
N ARG A 380 -7.17 -7.30 -14.83
CA ARG A 380 -6.91 -8.69 -15.23
C ARG A 380 -8.19 -9.47 -15.47
N GLY A 381 -8.10 -10.47 -16.34
CA GLY A 381 -9.18 -11.39 -16.65
C GLY A 381 -10.41 -10.71 -17.25
N SER A 382 -11.60 -11.20 -16.92
CA SER A 382 -12.90 -10.68 -17.38
C SER A 382 -13.49 -9.61 -16.46
N VAL A 383 -12.71 -9.05 -15.52
CA VAL A 383 -13.18 -8.15 -14.46
C VAL A 383 -14.03 -6.98 -14.99
N ILE A 384 -13.69 -6.35 -16.13
CA ILE A 384 -14.52 -5.24 -16.66
C ILE A 384 -15.95 -5.72 -16.96
N LYS A 385 -16.12 -6.89 -17.58
CA LYS A 385 -17.44 -7.45 -17.88
C LYS A 385 -18.15 -7.88 -16.59
N GLU A 386 -17.42 -8.37 -15.61
CA GLU A 386 -17.98 -8.87 -14.35
C GLU A 386 -18.36 -7.75 -13.40
N VAL A 387 -17.56 -6.68 -13.31
CA VAL A 387 -17.88 -5.45 -12.60
C VAL A 387 -19.10 -4.79 -13.21
N ILE A 388 -19.20 -4.65 -14.54
CA ILE A 388 -20.43 -4.16 -15.19
C ILE A 388 -21.64 -5.04 -14.85
N ARG A 389 -21.46 -6.37 -14.78
CA ARG A 389 -22.54 -7.28 -14.37
C ARG A 389 -22.90 -7.15 -12.89
N ALA A 390 -21.92 -6.89 -12.03
CA ALA A 390 -22.06 -6.83 -10.58
C ALA A 390 -22.47 -5.44 -10.05
N SER A 391 -22.30 -4.39 -10.86
CA SER A 391 -22.53 -2.99 -10.51
C SER A 391 -23.64 -2.37 -11.34
N LEU A 392 -24.66 -1.80 -10.67
CA LEU A 392 -25.79 -1.14 -11.31
C LEU A 392 -25.61 0.39 -11.49
N ASP A 393 -24.54 0.99 -10.98
CA ASP A 393 -24.19 2.40 -11.22
C ASP A 393 -22.67 2.64 -11.07
N ALA A 394 -22.17 3.65 -11.79
CA ALA A 394 -20.75 3.91 -12.09
C ALA A 394 -19.78 4.13 -10.90
N TYR A 395 -20.27 4.19 -9.66
CA TYR A 395 -19.45 4.36 -8.45
C TYR A 395 -19.73 3.30 -7.36
N GLY A 396 -20.63 2.36 -7.62
CA GLY A 396 -20.86 1.16 -6.80
C GLY A 396 -20.10 -0.04 -7.34
N LEU A 397 -18.83 0.13 -7.71
CA LEU A 397 -18.00 -0.92 -8.29
C LEU A 397 -17.80 -2.04 -7.25
N LYS A 398 -18.39 -3.21 -7.49
CA LYS A 398 -18.13 -4.40 -6.68
C LYS A 398 -16.80 -4.96 -7.15
N PHE A 399 -15.71 -4.47 -6.56
CA PHE A 399 -14.34 -4.87 -6.93
C PHE A 399 -14.11 -6.37 -6.73
N LEU A 400 -14.72 -6.98 -5.71
CA LEU A 400 -14.73 -8.44 -5.57
C LEU A 400 -15.76 -9.07 -6.53
N VAL A 401 -15.26 -9.74 -7.56
CA VAL A 401 -16.03 -10.48 -8.56
C VAL A 401 -15.76 -11.98 -8.50
N ASP A 402 -16.45 -12.76 -9.34
CA ASP A 402 -16.20 -14.20 -9.40
C ASP A 402 -14.81 -14.47 -10.00
N ARG A 403 -14.22 -15.61 -9.66
CA ARG A 403 -12.85 -15.98 -10.03
C ARG A 403 -11.82 -14.91 -9.67
N TYR A 404 -11.93 -14.32 -8.48
CA TYR A 404 -11.14 -13.17 -8.03
C TYR A 404 -9.61 -13.39 -7.97
N ALA A 405 -9.12 -14.64 -8.02
CA ALA A 405 -7.67 -14.87 -8.18
C ALA A 405 -7.17 -14.46 -9.58
N HIS A 406 -8.06 -14.49 -10.59
CA HIS A 406 -7.76 -14.20 -11.99
C HIS A 406 -8.35 -12.86 -12.45
N ASN A 407 -9.40 -12.40 -11.79
CA ASN A 407 -10.17 -11.20 -12.13
C ASN A 407 -9.96 -10.14 -11.05
N ASP A 408 -9.18 -9.10 -11.37
CA ASP A 408 -8.86 -8.04 -10.42
C ASP A 408 -8.61 -6.69 -11.12
N PHE A 409 -8.66 -5.60 -10.36
CA PHE A 409 -8.48 -4.24 -10.84
C PHE A 409 -7.59 -3.43 -9.89
N GLY A 410 -6.64 -2.69 -10.48
CA GLY A 410 -5.81 -1.75 -9.73
C GLY A 410 -4.69 -2.41 -8.94
N ASP A 411 -4.04 -3.44 -9.48
CA ASP A 411 -2.92 -4.18 -8.86
C ASP A 411 -1.78 -3.27 -8.37
N THR A 412 -1.63 -2.07 -8.98
CA THR A 412 -0.63 -1.07 -8.55
C THR A 412 -0.94 -0.43 -7.19
N HIS A 413 -2.19 -0.51 -6.72
CA HIS A 413 -2.58 -0.16 -5.35
C HIS A 413 -2.05 -1.22 -4.38
N SER A 414 -0.74 -1.30 -4.20
CA SER A 414 -0.09 -2.41 -3.50
C SER A 414 0.95 -1.91 -2.50
N LEU A 415 0.78 -2.32 -1.25
CA LEU A 415 1.78 -2.07 -0.21
C LEU A 415 3.08 -2.86 -0.47
N VAL A 416 3.00 -4.00 -1.14
CA VAL A 416 4.17 -4.83 -1.51
C VAL A 416 5.08 -4.09 -2.46
N LEU A 417 4.51 -3.50 -3.52
CA LEU A 417 5.26 -2.71 -4.49
C LEU A 417 5.97 -1.52 -3.82
N LEU A 418 5.30 -0.85 -2.88
CA LEU A 418 5.89 0.24 -2.10
C LEU A 418 7.08 -0.25 -1.26
N VAL A 419 6.91 -1.31 -0.48
CA VAL A 419 7.96 -1.84 0.40
C VAL A 419 9.17 -2.33 -0.40
N ASP A 420 8.94 -3.04 -1.50
CA ASP A 420 10.03 -3.60 -2.32
C ASP A 420 10.82 -2.49 -3.02
N SER A 421 10.14 -1.48 -3.58
CA SER A 421 10.78 -0.31 -4.17
C SER A 421 11.55 0.52 -3.13
N LEU A 422 10.95 0.78 -1.96
CA LEU A 422 11.60 1.51 -0.87
C LEU A 422 12.85 0.80 -0.35
N ASN A 423 12.85 -0.54 -0.30
CA ASN A 423 14.04 -1.31 0.09
C ASN A 423 15.21 -1.09 -0.87
N LEU A 424 14.95 -1.09 -2.18
CA LEU A 424 15.99 -0.86 -3.17
C LEU A 424 16.47 0.60 -3.16
N GLN A 425 15.54 1.55 -3.06
CA GLN A 425 15.86 2.97 -2.91
C GLN A 425 16.68 3.24 -1.65
N ASN A 426 16.31 2.63 -0.52
CA ASN A 426 17.05 2.73 0.75
C ASN A 426 18.47 2.14 0.62
N THR A 427 18.62 1.06 -0.16
CA THR A 427 19.93 0.46 -0.44
C THR A 427 20.84 1.42 -1.21
N LEU A 428 20.31 2.10 -2.23
CA LEU A 428 21.05 3.11 -2.99
C LEU A 428 21.38 4.34 -2.12
N ALA A 429 20.43 4.82 -1.31
CA ALA A 429 20.64 5.93 -0.38
C ALA A 429 21.61 5.58 0.77
N THR A 430 21.76 4.30 1.11
CA THR A 430 22.78 3.85 2.05
C THR A 430 24.18 3.92 1.44
N LEU A 431 24.33 3.61 0.15
CA LEU A 431 25.61 3.77 -0.56
C LEU A 431 25.99 5.25 -0.70
N ASP A 432 25.03 6.08 -1.11
CA ASP A 432 25.19 7.52 -1.29
C ASP A 432 24.19 8.29 -0.41
N PRO A 433 24.57 8.70 0.81
CA PRO A 433 23.70 9.45 1.71
C PRO A 433 23.25 10.83 1.20
N LEU A 434 23.83 11.32 0.09
CA LEU A 434 23.49 12.60 -0.53
C LEU A 434 22.62 12.43 -1.78
N VAL A 435 22.27 11.19 -2.16
CA VAL A 435 21.40 10.94 -3.32
C VAL A 435 20.02 11.55 -3.10
N THR A 436 19.47 12.16 -4.15
CA THR A 436 18.13 12.76 -4.11
C THR A 436 17.06 11.78 -4.59
N THR A 437 15.83 11.97 -4.12
CA THR A 437 14.66 11.21 -4.62
C THR A 437 14.50 11.33 -6.13
N ASP A 438 14.74 12.51 -6.72
CA ASP A 438 14.70 12.70 -8.17
C ASP A 438 15.72 11.83 -8.91
N THR A 439 16.93 11.67 -8.34
CA THR A 439 17.97 10.82 -8.92
C THR A 439 17.58 9.35 -8.83
N LEU A 440 17.02 8.91 -7.68
CA LEU A 440 16.54 7.53 -7.51
C LEU A 440 15.40 7.21 -8.48
N ASN A 441 14.42 8.11 -8.61
CA ASN A 441 13.31 7.96 -9.55
C ASN A 441 13.81 7.89 -11.00
N ALA A 442 14.76 8.74 -11.39
CA ALA A 442 15.34 8.71 -12.73
C ALA A 442 16.08 7.39 -13.01
N ILE A 443 16.79 6.84 -12.02
CA ILE A 443 17.45 5.53 -12.15
C ILE A 443 16.43 4.41 -12.34
N LEU A 444 15.37 4.38 -11.53
CA LEU A 444 14.32 3.36 -11.61
C LEU A 444 13.60 3.43 -12.97
N GLN A 445 13.21 4.62 -13.41
CA GLN A 445 12.61 4.83 -14.75
C GLN A 445 13.53 4.44 -15.90
N ALA A 446 14.85 4.59 -15.74
CA ALA A 446 15.83 4.23 -16.77
C ALA A 446 16.22 2.75 -16.74
N ALA A 447 15.79 1.98 -15.75
CA ALA A 447 16.19 0.59 -15.59
C ALA A 447 15.45 -0.36 -16.56
N SER A 448 14.27 0.04 -17.05
CA SER A 448 13.44 -0.75 -17.96
C SER A 448 12.84 0.08 -19.09
N ASN A 449 12.41 -0.62 -20.14
CA ASN A 449 11.47 -0.10 -21.16
C ASN A 449 10.24 -1.01 -21.31
N ALA A 450 10.06 -1.97 -20.40
CA ALA A 450 8.85 -2.75 -20.31
C ALA A 450 7.68 -1.82 -20.00
N ARG A 451 6.49 -2.19 -20.48
CA ARG A 451 5.27 -1.41 -20.27
C ARG A 451 4.17 -2.32 -19.79
N SER A 452 3.43 -1.85 -18.81
CA SER A 452 2.21 -2.53 -18.41
C SER A 452 1.20 -2.53 -19.55
N LYS A 453 0.40 -3.60 -19.62
CA LYS A 453 -0.66 -3.75 -20.62
C LYS A 453 -1.79 -4.58 -20.05
N SER A 454 -3.00 -4.02 -20.05
CA SER A 454 -4.22 -4.76 -19.75
C SER A 454 -4.81 -5.36 -21.02
N VAL A 455 -5.20 -6.63 -20.93
CA VAL A 455 -5.82 -7.37 -22.04
C VAL A 455 -7.04 -8.10 -21.50
N ALA A 456 -8.23 -7.82 -22.05
CA ALA A 456 -9.46 -8.42 -21.58
C ALA A 456 -9.46 -9.94 -21.74
N GLY A 457 -9.75 -10.66 -20.65
CA GLY A 457 -9.75 -12.12 -20.58
C GLY A 457 -8.37 -12.75 -20.33
N ASP A 458 -7.33 -11.95 -20.14
CA ASP A 458 -5.94 -12.38 -19.90
C ASP A 458 -5.39 -11.71 -18.62
N GLN A 459 -4.29 -12.21 -18.07
CA GLN A 459 -3.60 -11.61 -16.92
C GLN A 459 -2.85 -10.33 -17.29
N GLY A 460 -2.66 -10.03 -18.57
CA GLY A 460 -1.96 -8.83 -19.01
C GLY A 460 -0.45 -8.92 -18.78
N LYS A 461 0.22 -7.76 -18.87
CA LYS A 461 1.67 -7.62 -18.67
C LYS A 461 1.98 -6.50 -17.68
N ALA A 462 2.96 -6.73 -16.81
CA ALA A 462 3.54 -5.73 -15.91
C ALA A 462 4.81 -5.14 -16.53
N GLU A 463 5.30 -4.04 -15.93
CA GLU A 463 6.68 -3.61 -16.12
C GLU A 463 7.65 -4.65 -15.53
N GLY A 464 7.57 -4.94 -14.22
CA GLY A 464 8.01 -6.19 -13.58
C GLY A 464 9.48 -6.62 -13.73
N ASP A 465 10.38 -5.72 -14.14
CA ASP A 465 11.81 -5.98 -14.26
C ASP A 465 12.72 -4.81 -13.81
N VAL A 466 12.17 -3.70 -13.33
CA VAL A 466 12.92 -2.52 -12.90
C VAL A 466 13.76 -2.84 -11.68
N LEU A 467 13.15 -3.43 -10.64
CA LEU A 467 13.82 -3.70 -9.38
C LEU A 467 14.91 -4.76 -9.56
N GLU A 468 14.62 -5.80 -10.33
CA GLU A 468 15.58 -6.85 -10.70
C GLU A 468 16.73 -6.29 -11.54
N ASN A 469 16.45 -5.44 -12.54
CA ASN A 469 17.50 -4.87 -13.40
C ASN A 469 18.47 -4.01 -12.59
N VAL A 470 17.98 -3.18 -11.66
CA VAL A 470 18.81 -2.36 -10.79
C VAL A 470 19.61 -3.24 -9.82
N LEU A 471 18.96 -4.18 -9.12
CA LEU A 471 19.63 -5.03 -8.14
C LEU A 471 20.65 -5.98 -8.78
N ASN A 472 20.32 -6.59 -9.92
CA ASN A 472 21.26 -7.44 -10.67
C ASN A 472 22.49 -6.65 -11.11
N SER A 473 22.31 -5.42 -11.60
CA SER A 473 23.41 -4.58 -12.07
C SER A 473 24.33 -4.16 -10.91
N LEU A 474 23.74 -3.70 -9.80
CA LEU A 474 24.48 -3.32 -8.61
C LEU A 474 25.20 -4.52 -7.98
N SER A 475 24.54 -5.67 -7.90
CA SER A 475 25.12 -6.92 -7.39
C SER A 475 26.27 -7.39 -8.28
N ARG A 476 26.13 -7.33 -9.61
CA ARG A 476 27.21 -7.67 -10.54
C ARG A 476 28.43 -6.77 -10.33
N MET A 477 28.23 -5.45 -10.22
CA MET A 477 29.33 -4.51 -9.99
C MET A 477 30.07 -4.78 -8.66
N ILE A 478 29.34 -5.02 -7.57
CA ILE A 478 29.93 -5.12 -6.22
C ILE A 478 30.39 -6.54 -5.86
N LEU A 479 29.65 -7.55 -6.31
CA LEU A 479 29.88 -8.97 -5.99
C LEU A 479 30.56 -9.75 -7.13
N GLY A 480 30.66 -9.18 -8.34
CA GLY A 480 31.30 -9.80 -9.50
C GLY A 480 30.38 -10.66 -10.36
N SER A 481 30.95 -11.39 -11.31
CA SER A 481 30.22 -12.28 -12.25
C SER A 481 29.51 -13.46 -11.59
N ALA A 482 29.89 -13.82 -10.37
CA ALA A 482 29.22 -14.85 -9.56
C ALA A 482 28.00 -14.33 -8.78
N ALA A 483 27.67 -13.03 -8.91
CA ALA A 483 26.48 -12.46 -8.30
C ALA A 483 25.22 -13.22 -8.73
N PRO A 484 24.26 -13.49 -7.81
CA PRO A 484 22.99 -14.08 -8.17
C PRO A 484 22.26 -13.18 -9.19
N ALA A 485 21.76 -13.79 -10.26
CA ALA A 485 20.89 -13.13 -11.23
C ALA A 485 19.44 -13.47 -10.91
N LEU A 486 18.61 -12.44 -10.77
CA LEU A 486 17.16 -12.58 -10.60
C LEU A 486 16.50 -12.64 -11.98
N PRO A 487 15.66 -13.65 -12.26
CA PRO A 487 14.80 -13.63 -13.42
C PRO A 487 13.67 -12.61 -13.21
N ALA A 488 13.51 -11.67 -14.14
CA ALA A 488 12.37 -10.77 -14.11
C ALA A 488 11.13 -11.41 -14.74
N ARG A 489 9.94 -10.98 -14.31
CA ARG A 489 8.65 -11.50 -14.82
C ARG A 489 7.74 -10.37 -15.24
N LEU A 490 7.49 -10.31 -16.54
CA LEU A 490 6.61 -9.30 -17.13
C LEU A 490 5.14 -9.73 -17.15
N ASP A 491 4.79 -10.91 -16.63
CA ASP A 491 3.40 -11.36 -16.58
C ASP A 491 2.64 -10.59 -15.50
N GLY A 492 1.40 -10.20 -15.78
CA GLY A 492 0.53 -9.70 -14.71
C GLY A 492 0.30 -10.75 -13.62
N ASN A 493 -0.13 -10.31 -12.44
CA ASN A 493 -0.34 -11.17 -11.27
C ASN A 493 0.94 -11.82 -10.68
N THR A 494 2.11 -11.18 -10.84
CA THR A 494 3.39 -11.71 -10.35
C THR A 494 4.06 -10.86 -9.28
N TRP A 495 3.68 -9.59 -9.10
CA TRP A 495 4.37 -8.65 -8.17
C TRP A 495 4.38 -9.10 -6.70
N ALA A 496 3.42 -9.94 -6.30
CA ALA A 496 3.32 -10.49 -4.96
C ALA A 496 3.72 -11.98 -4.87
N ASP A 497 4.29 -12.56 -5.93
CA ASP A 497 4.78 -13.94 -5.93
C ASP A 497 5.85 -14.11 -4.86
N ILE A 498 5.59 -15.00 -3.91
CA ILE A 498 6.45 -15.15 -2.74
C ILE A 498 7.79 -15.82 -3.06
N THR A 499 7.85 -16.62 -4.13
CA THR A 499 9.08 -17.27 -4.58
C THR A 499 10.01 -16.22 -5.15
N ASP A 500 9.49 -15.37 -6.03
CA ASP A 500 10.24 -14.30 -6.69
C ASP A 500 10.70 -13.26 -5.65
N ARG A 501 9.83 -12.85 -4.74
CA ARG A 501 10.20 -11.93 -3.65
C ARG A 501 11.24 -12.53 -2.70
N ASN A 502 11.14 -13.81 -2.35
CA ASN A 502 12.18 -14.46 -1.54
C ASN A 502 13.54 -14.47 -2.25
N ALA A 503 13.56 -14.68 -3.57
CA ALA A 503 14.78 -14.58 -4.35
C ALA A 503 15.34 -13.15 -4.36
N PHE A 504 14.48 -12.15 -4.58
CA PHE A 504 14.83 -10.72 -4.53
C PHE A 504 15.51 -10.34 -3.22
N TYR A 505 14.88 -10.61 -2.08
CA TYR A 505 15.44 -10.26 -0.77
C TYR A 505 16.66 -11.09 -0.38
N LYS A 506 16.78 -12.32 -0.88
CA LYS A 506 18.03 -13.10 -0.72
C LYS A 506 19.19 -12.42 -1.45
N ASN A 507 18.98 -11.93 -2.67
CA ASN A 507 20.01 -11.21 -3.41
C ASN A 507 20.33 -9.86 -2.77
N LEU A 508 19.31 -9.10 -2.37
CA LEU A 508 19.47 -7.82 -1.68
C LEU A 508 20.27 -7.99 -0.37
N ASN A 509 19.99 -9.05 0.39
CA ASN A 509 20.73 -9.36 1.61
C ASN A 509 22.17 -9.84 1.33
N ALA A 510 22.40 -10.62 0.28
CA ALA A 510 23.74 -11.02 -0.14
C ALA A 510 24.60 -9.82 -0.52
N LEU A 511 24.00 -8.82 -1.17
CA LEU A 511 24.64 -7.54 -1.48
C LEU A 511 24.93 -6.73 -0.20
N THR A 512 23.88 -6.38 0.55
CA THR A 512 23.96 -5.42 1.66
C THR A 512 24.67 -5.96 2.90
N GLY A 513 24.63 -7.28 3.13
CA GLY A 513 25.31 -7.94 4.24
C GLY A 513 26.81 -8.17 4.02
N GLY A 514 27.33 -7.92 2.81
CA GLY A 514 28.73 -8.15 2.48
C GLY A 514 29.65 -6.98 2.85
N LYS A 515 30.88 -7.29 3.31
CA LYS A 515 31.89 -6.27 3.66
C LYS A 515 32.14 -5.26 2.54
N ARG A 516 32.09 -5.69 1.27
CA ARG A 516 32.29 -4.79 0.12
C ARG A 516 31.26 -3.69 0.05
N PHE A 517 29.98 -4.00 0.27
CA PHE A 517 28.93 -3.00 0.32
C PHE A 517 29.17 -2.02 1.47
N THR A 518 29.44 -2.54 2.68
CA THR A 518 29.74 -1.71 3.85
C THR A 518 30.95 -0.80 3.64
N ASP A 519 32.01 -1.30 2.99
CA ASP A 519 33.22 -0.52 2.70
C ASP A 519 32.98 0.62 1.70
N LEU A 520 31.92 0.55 0.87
CA LEU A 520 31.56 1.56 -0.12
C LEU A 520 30.61 2.64 0.40
N ILE A 521 29.96 2.42 1.55
CA ILE A 521 29.01 3.38 2.16
C ILE A 521 29.66 4.76 2.30
N GLY A 522 29.02 5.78 1.73
CA GLY A 522 29.47 7.18 1.76
C GLY A 522 30.74 7.46 0.95
N LYS A 523 31.30 6.46 0.25
CA LYS A 523 32.50 6.61 -0.59
C LYS A 523 32.19 6.68 -2.07
N VAL A 524 30.98 6.33 -2.49
CA VAL A 524 30.52 6.42 -3.87
C VAL A 524 29.33 7.37 -3.99
N THR A 525 29.19 8.00 -5.15
CA THR A 525 27.96 8.69 -5.56
C THR A 525 27.14 7.79 -6.46
N VAL A 526 25.82 7.88 -6.34
CA VAL A 526 24.85 7.16 -7.16
C VAL A 526 24.20 8.13 -8.14
N THR A 527 24.40 7.91 -9.45
CA THR A 527 23.80 8.77 -10.48
C THR A 527 23.24 7.96 -11.64
N LEU A 528 22.46 8.64 -12.50
CA LEU A 528 22.13 8.10 -13.80
C LEU A 528 23.40 8.06 -14.70
N PRO A 529 23.60 7.01 -15.52
CA PRO A 529 24.72 6.96 -16.46
C PRO A 529 24.67 8.07 -17.52
N GLY A 530 25.83 8.66 -17.81
CA GLY A 530 25.98 9.72 -18.80
C GLY A 530 27.24 9.58 -19.65
N ALA A 531 27.32 10.39 -20.71
CA ALA A 531 28.44 10.36 -21.67
C ALA A 531 29.80 10.69 -21.02
N ASP A 532 29.79 11.43 -19.92
CA ASP A 532 30.98 11.80 -19.16
C ASP A 532 31.65 10.60 -18.47
N LEU A 533 30.94 9.47 -18.29
CA LEU A 533 31.52 8.22 -17.81
C LEU A 533 32.66 7.72 -18.69
N GLY A 534 32.65 8.00 -19.99
CA GLY A 534 33.74 7.60 -20.89
C GLY A 534 35.09 8.24 -20.53
N ASN A 535 35.05 9.46 -19.98
CA ASN A 535 36.25 10.12 -19.46
C ASN A 535 36.56 9.68 -18.03
N ALA A 536 35.52 9.54 -17.20
CA ALA A 536 35.65 9.16 -15.80
C ALA A 536 36.29 7.78 -15.61
N ALA A 537 35.87 6.81 -16.43
CA ALA A 537 36.34 5.43 -16.41
C ALA A 537 37.87 5.29 -16.55
N ARG A 538 38.57 6.30 -17.10
CA ARG A 538 40.04 6.31 -17.18
C ARG A 538 40.73 6.42 -15.82
N THR A 539 40.05 7.00 -14.85
CA THR A 539 40.65 7.36 -13.54
C THR A 539 39.80 6.93 -12.35
N ASP A 540 38.59 6.43 -12.59
CA ASP A 540 37.69 5.90 -11.58
C ASP A 540 37.23 4.49 -11.97
N PHE A 541 37.65 3.49 -11.19
CA PHE A 541 37.39 2.09 -11.49
C PHE A 541 35.90 1.73 -11.40
N ALA A 542 35.12 2.38 -10.52
CA ALA A 542 33.68 2.18 -10.42
C ALA A 542 32.94 2.66 -11.69
N SER A 543 33.39 3.78 -12.27
CA SER A 543 32.90 4.29 -13.56
C SER A 543 33.23 3.33 -14.70
N LEU A 544 34.42 2.71 -14.70
CA LEU A 544 34.75 1.66 -15.66
C LEU A 544 33.80 0.47 -15.51
N LEU A 545 33.62 -0.06 -14.29
CA LEU A 545 32.73 -1.19 -14.06
C LEU A 545 31.29 -0.89 -14.48
N THR A 546 30.81 0.34 -14.27
CA THR A 546 29.49 0.80 -14.76
C THR A 546 29.37 0.58 -16.28
N LEU A 547 30.42 0.94 -17.06
CA LEU A 547 30.43 0.78 -18.52
C LEU A 547 30.59 -0.68 -18.95
N LEU A 548 31.40 -1.47 -18.24
CA LEU A 548 31.61 -2.89 -18.55
C LEU A 548 30.36 -3.71 -18.30
N THR A 549 29.61 -3.40 -17.25
CA THR A 549 28.36 -4.10 -16.91
C THR A 549 27.12 -3.49 -17.54
N LEU A 550 27.23 -2.35 -18.24
CA LEU A 550 26.11 -1.59 -18.81
C LEU A 550 25.02 -1.30 -17.75
N SER A 551 25.46 -0.95 -16.54
CA SER A 551 24.58 -0.75 -15.40
C SER A 551 23.67 0.47 -15.61
N PRO A 552 22.35 0.39 -15.30
CA PRO A 552 21.47 1.56 -15.24
C PRO A 552 21.78 2.46 -14.04
N VAL A 553 22.65 2.02 -13.13
CA VAL A 553 23.15 2.79 -11.98
C VAL A 553 24.63 3.07 -12.17
N ALA A 554 25.01 4.34 -12.24
CA ALA A 554 26.40 4.73 -12.26
C ALA A 554 26.93 4.92 -10.83
N LEU A 555 28.03 4.22 -10.51
CA LEU A 555 28.80 4.45 -9.30
C LEU A 555 30.09 5.18 -9.64
N ARG A 556 30.42 6.20 -8.83
CA ARG A 556 31.67 6.96 -8.97
C ARG A 556 32.24 7.21 -7.60
N ALA A 557 33.56 7.14 -7.43
CA ALA A 557 34.14 7.47 -6.15
C ALA A 557 33.96 8.95 -5.82
N THR A 558 33.61 9.23 -4.56
CA THR A 558 33.68 10.57 -3.98
C THR A 558 35.14 11.05 -3.92
N VAL A 559 35.32 12.37 -3.84
CA VAL A 559 36.65 13.00 -3.80
C VAL A 559 37.50 12.39 -2.68
N GLY A 560 38.71 11.93 -3.02
CA GLY A 560 39.64 11.32 -2.08
C GLY A 560 39.44 9.82 -1.82
N ASN A 561 38.36 9.20 -2.31
CA ASN A 561 38.04 7.79 -2.08
C ASN A 561 38.32 6.86 -3.28
N ALA A 562 38.77 7.39 -4.43
CA ALA A 562 38.98 6.61 -5.65
C ALA A 562 39.81 5.33 -5.45
N THR A 563 40.95 5.42 -4.76
CA THR A 563 41.79 4.24 -4.46
C THR A 563 41.09 3.24 -3.56
N ALA A 564 40.41 3.71 -2.51
CA ALA A 564 39.71 2.83 -1.56
C ALA A 564 38.54 2.09 -2.24
N VAL A 565 37.78 2.79 -3.07
CA VAL A 565 36.70 2.20 -3.87
C VAL A 565 37.27 1.18 -4.85
N ALA A 566 38.33 1.51 -5.57
CA ALA A 566 38.93 0.62 -6.55
C ALA A 566 39.47 -0.68 -5.90
N GLU A 567 40.18 -0.58 -4.77
CA GLU A 567 40.65 -1.76 -4.03
C GLU A 567 39.51 -2.62 -3.48
N THR A 568 38.40 -2.00 -3.06
CA THR A 568 37.21 -2.74 -2.58
C THR A 568 36.60 -3.58 -3.70
N LEU A 569 36.54 -3.04 -4.92
CA LEU A 569 35.93 -3.69 -6.08
C LEU A 569 36.89 -4.69 -6.77
N ARG A 570 38.21 -4.43 -6.74
CA ARG A 570 39.25 -5.28 -7.36
C ARG A 570 39.11 -6.75 -7.03
N ALA A 571 38.72 -7.09 -5.80
CA ALA A 571 38.63 -8.47 -5.34
C ALA A 571 37.78 -9.40 -6.22
N GLN A 572 36.85 -8.87 -7.04
CA GLN A 572 36.03 -9.65 -7.99
C GLN A 572 36.28 -9.30 -9.45
N TRP A 573 37.14 -8.33 -9.69
CA TRP A 573 37.41 -7.73 -10.99
C TRP A 573 38.93 -7.59 -11.17
N ASP A 574 39.70 -8.59 -10.74
CA ASP A 574 41.17 -8.47 -10.64
C ASP A 574 41.80 -8.33 -12.03
N SER A 575 41.31 -9.08 -13.02
CA SER A 575 41.75 -8.93 -14.41
C SER A 575 41.45 -7.53 -14.93
N GLU A 576 40.21 -7.08 -14.78
CA GLU A 576 39.75 -5.78 -15.27
C GLU A 576 40.46 -4.62 -14.57
N TYR A 577 40.73 -4.77 -13.27
CA TYR A 577 41.50 -3.80 -12.47
C TYR A 577 42.94 -3.73 -12.95
N ASN A 578 43.60 -4.87 -13.18
CA ASN A 578 44.99 -4.90 -13.63
C ASN A 578 45.13 -4.25 -15.02
N ASP A 579 44.20 -4.54 -15.93
CA ASP A 579 44.15 -3.92 -17.26
C ASP A 579 43.91 -2.41 -17.17
N TRP A 580 42.97 -1.99 -16.32
CA TRP A 580 42.66 -0.58 -16.06
C TRP A 580 43.84 0.17 -15.44
N LYS A 581 44.55 -0.47 -14.51
CA LYS A 581 45.72 0.09 -13.84
C LYS A 581 46.88 0.25 -14.82
N ALA A 582 47.12 -0.75 -15.67
CA ALA A 582 48.13 -0.70 -16.72
C ALA A 582 47.84 0.45 -17.70
N ASP A 583 46.57 0.67 -18.06
CA ASP A 583 46.18 1.81 -18.88
C ASP A 583 46.45 3.14 -18.19
N GLY A 584 46.23 3.21 -16.88
CA GLY A 584 46.55 4.38 -16.05
C GLY A 584 48.00 4.86 -16.19
N ASP A 585 48.93 3.93 -16.36
CA ASP A 585 50.38 4.18 -16.45
C ASP A 585 50.86 4.61 -17.86
N LEU A 586 50.00 4.53 -18.89
CA LEU A 586 50.35 4.93 -20.26
C LEU A 586 50.58 6.44 -20.42
N THR A 587 51.56 6.82 -21.24
CA THR A 587 51.73 8.23 -21.63
C THR A 587 50.60 8.70 -22.57
N PRO A 588 50.37 10.02 -22.71
CA PRO A 588 49.37 10.54 -23.66
C PRO A 588 49.58 10.06 -25.10
N GLN A 589 50.84 9.94 -25.54
CA GLN A 589 51.17 9.44 -26.88
C GLN A 589 50.81 7.96 -27.02
N GLU A 590 51.14 7.13 -26.04
CA GLU A 590 50.82 5.70 -26.08
C GLU A 590 49.31 5.43 -26.06
N ARG A 591 48.53 6.28 -25.36
CA ARG A 591 47.06 6.23 -25.44
C ARG A 591 46.55 6.65 -26.82
N ALA A 592 47.12 7.71 -27.41
CA ALA A 592 46.76 8.16 -28.76
C ALA A 592 47.08 7.09 -29.82
N ASP A 593 48.15 6.32 -29.61
CA ASP A 593 48.53 5.18 -30.46
C ASP A 593 47.67 3.93 -30.22
N GLY A 594 46.70 3.97 -29.31
CA GLY A 594 45.74 2.90 -29.06
C GLY A 594 46.29 1.72 -28.25
N ARG A 595 47.33 1.92 -27.44
CA ARG A 595 48.00 0.84 -26.67
C ARG A 595 47.30 0.43 -25.37
N GLY A 596 46.17 1.06 -25.02
CA GLY A 596 45.39 0.71 -23.82
C GLY A 596 44.47 -0.48 -24.04
N ASN A 597 44.26 -1.27 -22.98
CA ASN A 597 43.29 -2.35 -22.93
C ASN A 597 41.86 -1.81 -23.08
N TYR A 598 41.57 -0.68 -22.42
CA TYR A 598 40.35 0.11 -22.53
C TYR A 598 40.65 1.43 -23.24
N THR A 599 40.73 1.38 -24.57
CA THR A 599 41.01 2.58 -25.38
C THR A 599 39.99 3.71 -25.16
N ASP A 600 40.42 4.96 -25.35
CA ASP A 600 39.56 6.14 -25.27
C ASP A 600 38.31 6.02 -26.15
N ARG A 601 38.46 5.43 -27.35
CA ARG A 601 37.35 5.18 -28.26
C ARG A 601 36.38 4.14 -27.70
N TYR A 602 36.89 3.02 -27.16
CA TYR A 602 36.06 2.00 -26.53
C TYR A 602 35.23 2.57 -25.38
N LEU A 603 35.86 3.36 -24.49
CA LEU A 603 35.18 3.96 -23.34
C LEU A 603 34.12 4.98 -23.78
N ALA A 604 34.43 5.82 -24.78
CA ALA A 604 33.47 6.76 -25.35
C ALA A 604 32.29 6.05 -26.02
N ASP A 605 32.55 5.01 -26.82
CA ASP A 605 31.51 4.23 -27.51
C ASP A 605 30.60 3.51 -26.50
N ARG A 606 31.18 2.90 -25.45
CA ARG A 606 30.42 2.26 -24.37
C ARG A 606 29.56 3.26 -23.59
N ALA A 607 30.11 4.42 -23.24
CA ALA A 607 29.35 5.46 -22.55
C ALA A 607 28.21 6.02 -23.42
N ALA A 608 28.47 6.25 -24.71
CA ALA A 608 27.45 6.69 -25.66
C ALA A 608 26.34 5.65 -25.84
N PHE A 609 26.70 4.37 -25.91
CA PHE A 609 25.76 3.27 -26.01
C PHE A 609 24.87 3.16 -24.76
N LEU A 610 25.45 3.17 -23.56
CA LEU A 610 24.70 3.14 -22.30
C LEU A 610 23.79 4.37 -22.15
N THR A 611 24.29 5.56 -22.52
CA THR A 611 23.49 6.80 -22.51
C THR A 611 22.27 6.70 -23.43
N ARG A 612 22.41 6.04 -24.60
CA ARG A 612 21.28 5.80 -25.51
C ARG A 612 20.27 4.81 -24.96
N ILE A 613 20.72 3.74 -24.26
CA ILE A 613 19.81 2.81 -23.57
C ILE A 613 19.01 3.56 -22.51
N VAL A 614 19.69 4.32 -21.65
CA VAL A 614 19.07 5.15 -20.62
C VAL A 614 18.04 6.12 -21.23
N ALA A 615 18.41 6.82 -22.30
CA ALA A 615 17.49 7.74 -22.98
C ALA A 615 16.28 7.03 -23.60
N ALA A 616 16.46 5.85 -24.19
CA ALA A 616 15.37 5.06 -24.76
C ALA A 616 14.40 4.55 -23.67
N ASN A 617 14.94 4.13 -22.53
CA ASN A 617 14.17 3.69 -21.37
C ASN A 617 13.38 4.87 -20.76
N LEU A 618 14.02 6.02 -20.52
CA LEU A 618 13.34 7.23 -20.00
C LEU A 618 12.27 7.78 -20.94
N ALA A 619 12.52 7.78 -22.25
CA ALA A 619 11.51 8.17 -23.25
C ALA A 619 10.42 7.09 -23.42
N ASN A 620 10.59 5.95 -22.75
CA ASN A 620 9.71 4.79 -22.78
C ASN A 620 9.43 4.34 -24.21
N THR A 621 10.35 4.50 -25.17
CA THR A 621 10.01 4.41 -26.61
C THR A 621 9.71 2.99 -27.11
N GLY A 622 9.88 1.95 -26.27
CA GLY A 622 9.79 0.54 -26.67
C GLY A 622 10.87 0.09 -27.65
N THR A 623 11.76 0.99 -28.08
CA THR A 623 12.84 0.74 -29.06
C THR A 623 14.17 0.38 -28.41
N GLY A 624 14.28 0.39 -27.07
CA GLY A 624 15.50 -0.03 -26.37
C GLY A 624 15.86 -1.52 -26.56
N LYS A 625 14.89 -2.34 -27.03
CA LYS A 625 15.11 -3.75 -27.42
C LYS A 625 16.08 -3.93 -28.59
N ASP A 626 16.22 -2.95 -29.47
CA ASP A 626 17.09 -3.07 -30.65
C ASP A 626 18.54 -2.67 -30.37
N LEU A 627 18.87 -2.30 -29.12
CA LEU A 627 20.21 -1.86 -28.73
C LEU A 627 20.96 -2.91 -27.92
N ARG A 628 20.31 -3.73 -27.09
CA ARG A 628 21.00 -4.84 -26.40
C ARG A 628 21.22 -5.99 -27.38
N VAL A 629 22.44 -6.09 -27.90
CA VAL A 629 22.95 -7.35 -28.46
C VAL A 629 23.61 -8.08 -27.29
N ASP A 630 23.03 -9.22 -26.94
CA ASP A 630 23.38 -10.16 -25.87
C ASP A 630 24.89 -10.35 -25.63
#